data_AF-A0A1V4L0Z1-F1
#
_entry.id   AF-A0A1V4L0Z1-F1
#
_cell.length_a   1.000
_cell.length_b   1.000
_cell.length_c   1.000
_cell.angle_alpha   90.00
_cell.angle_beta   90.00
_cell.angle_gamma   90.00
#
_symmetry.space_group_name_H-M   'P 1'
#
loop_
_entity.id
_entity.type
_entity.pdbx_description
1 polymer ?
#
loop_
_entity_poly.entity_id
_entity_poly.type
_entity_poly.pdbx_seq_one_letter_code
_entity_poly.pdbx_strand_id
1 'polypeptide(L)'
;MAAPMELSCWGGDWGLPSLHPESLTVMAYAKFSGAPLTVNTINNSWRVPKGDVPVLISEDIVISQPAKILNFLRKQKYNADYELSAKQGADTLAYIALLEEKLLPALLHTFWVEAENYSSVTKPWFASRIAFPLSLYLPGKMSREALNRILLTRGGPPLYSLAEVEAQIYRDAKECLNLLSKRLGTSQFFFGDMPTTLDAFVFGFLAPIYKVCFPRVQLQEHLKQLPNLCRFCDDILTFYFRLTVSDGRQPS
;
A
#
# COMPACT_ATOMS: atom_id res chain seq x y z
N MET A 1 -22.94 -21.78 -0.32
CA MET A 1 -21.97 -20.99 0.45
C MET A 1 -21.00 -20.40 -0.56
N ALA A 2 -20.62 -19.14 -0.45
CA ALA A 2 -19.56 -18.58 -1.30
C ALA A 2 -18.25 -19.33 -1.00
N ALA A 3 -17.44 -19.57 -2.02
CA ALA A 3 -16.16 -20.23 -1.87
C ALA A 3 -15.25 -19.43 -0.91
N PRO A 4 -14.44 -20.08 -0.07
CA PRO A 4 -13.46 -19.38 0.74
C PRO A 4 -12.50 -18.60 -0.16
N MET A 5 -12.28 -17.33 0.18
CA MET A 5 -11.33 -16.45 -0.51
C MET A 5 -10.15 -16.21 0.42
N GLU A 6 -8.96 -16.63 -0.01
CA GLU A 6 -7.73 -16.49 0.75
C GLU A 6 -6.80 -15.48 0.10
N LEU A 7 -6.37 -14.47 0.85
CA LEU A 7 -5.38 -13.49 0.41
C LEU A 7 -4.02 -13.82 1.00
N SER A 8 -3.06 -14.13 0.14
CA SER A 8 -1.65 -14.20 0.52
C SER A 8 -1.00 -12.83 0.42
N CYS A 9 -0.49 -12.30 1.54
CA CYS A 9 0.12 -10.97 1.60
C CYS A 9 1.30 -10.87 2.59
N TRP A 10 2.07 -9.79 2.49
CA TRP A 10 3.06 -9.47 3.52
C TRP A 10 2.38 -9.21 4.87
N GLY A 11 3.02 -9.63 5.96
CA GLY A 11 2.51 -9.40 7.31
C GLY A 11 2.47 -7.92 7.70
N GLY A 12 1.84 -7.65 8.84
CA GLY A 12 1.72 -6.32 9.44
C GLY A 12 2.78 -6.04 10.51
N ASP A 13 2.97 -4.76 10.79
CA ASP A 13 3.76 -4.21 11.90
C ASP A 13 3.45 -2.70 12.05
N TRP A 14 3.91 -2.02 13.11
CA TRP A 14 3.63 -0.60 13.40
C TRP A 14 2.14 -0.23 13.43
N GLY A 15 1.27 -1.16 13.85
CA GLY A 15 -0.18 -0.94 13.84
C GLY A 15 -0.78 -0.93 12.43
N LEU A 16 -0.10 -1.51 11.44
CA LEU A 16 -0.64 -1.80 10.11
C LEU A 16 -0.90 -3.30 9.94
N PRO A 17 -1.95 -3.68 9.20
CA PRO A 17 -2.20 -5.09 8.90
C PRO A 17 -1.25 -5.65 7.82
N SER A 18 -0.66 -4.79 6.98
CA SER A 18 0.40 -5.11 6.03
C SER A 18 1.28 -3.89 5.78
N LEU A 19 2.56 -4.07 5.43
CA LEU A 19 3.43 -2.97 5.00
C LEU A 19 3.37 -2.71 3.49
N HIS A 20 2.84 -3.65 2.71
CA HIS A 20 2.85 -3.55 1.26
C HIS A 20 1.63 -2.76 0.78
N PRO A 21 1.81 -1.64 0.03
CA PRO A 21 0.70 -0.76 -0.32
C PRO A 21 -0.43 -1.47 -1.04
N GLU A 22 -0.08 -2.30 -2.02
CA GLU A 22 -1.04 -3.07 -2.81
C GLU A 22 -1.81 -4.10 -1.96
N SER A 23 -1.15 -4.70 -0.95
CA SER A 23 -1.82 -5.64 -0.05
C SER A 23 -2.81 -4.90 0.85
N LEU A 24 -2.42 -3.75 1.39
CA LEU A 24 -3.30 -2.89 2.17
C LEU A 24 -4.51 -2.42 1.37
N THR A 25 -4.33 -2.04 0.11
CA THR A 25 -5.44 -1.65 -0.77
C THR A 25 -6.46 -2.77 -0.94
N VAL A 26 -6.00 -4.00 -1.21
CA VAL A 26 -6.90 -5.16 -1.34
C VAL A 26 -7.61 -5.46 -0.02
N MET A 27 -6.88 -5.44 1.10
CA MET A 27 -7.45 -5.69 2.42
C MET A 27 -8.50 -4.63 2.80
N ALA A 28 -8.21 -3.35 2.56
CA ALA A 28 -9.13 -2.25 2.84
C ALA A 28 -10.38 -2.35 1.97
N TYR A 29 -10.21 -2.59 0.67
CA TYR A 29 -11.32 -2.79 -0.25
C TYR A 29 -12.22 -3.97 0.17
N ALA A 30 -11.64 -5.09 0.57
CA ALA A 30 -12.38 -6.25 1.06
C ALA A 30 -13.19 -5.91 2.32
N LYS A 31 -12.62 -5.13 3.25
CA LYS A 31 -13.34 -4.66 4.44
C LYS A 31 -14.46 -3.70 4.10
N PHE A 32 -14.25 -2.75 3.18
CA PHE A 32 -15.25 -1.77 2.77
C PHE A 32 -16.44 -2.42 2.06
N SER A 33 -16.18 -3.42 1.23
CA SER A 33 -17.20 -4.17 0.50
C SER A 33 -17.85 -5.31 1.30
N GLY A 34 -17.39 -5.56 2.53
CA GLY A 34 -17.86 -6.67 3.36
C GLY A 34 -17.48 -8.06 2.84
N ALA A 35 -16.45 -8.17 1.99
CA ALA A 35 -16.01 -9.43 1.43
C ALA A 35 -15.40 -10.34 2.52
N PRO A 36 -15.82 -11.62 2.63
CA PRO A 36 -15.26 -12.57 3.57
C PRO A 36 -13.90 -13.04 3.06
N LEU A 37 -12.85 -12.37 3.54
CA LEU A 37 -11.47 -12.63 3.13
C LEU A 37 -10.65 -13.17 4.30
N THR A 38 -10.09 -14.37 4.12
CA THR A 38 -9.10 -14.95 5.04
C THR A 38 -7.71 -14.47 4.64
N VAL A 39 -6.99 -13.86 5.56
CA VAL A 39 -5.68 -13.27 5.28
C VAL A 39 -4.59 -14.22 5.75
N ASN A 40 -3.81 -14.74 4.80
CA ASN A 40 -2.66 -15.61 5.03
C ASN A 40 -1.39 -14.77 4.88
N THR A 41 -0.72 -14.49 5.99
CA THR A 41 0.53 -13.74 5.97
C THR A 41 1.69 -14.64 5.57
N ILE A 42 2.60 -14.12 4.75
CA ILE A 42 3.86 -14.81 4.43
C ILE A 42 4.64 -15.01 5.73
N ASN A 43 4.82 -16.27 6.12
CA ASN A 43 5.43 -16.65 7.40
C ASN A 43 6.55 -17.68 7.22
N ASN A 44 7.69 -17.27 6.67
CA ASN A 44 8.90 -18.11 6.60
C ASN A 44 8.67 -19.50 5.95
N SER A 45 7.57 -19.67 5.21
CA SER A 45 7.16 -20.94 4.62
C SER A 45 7.53 -20.94 3.13
N TRP A 46 8.10 -22.04 2.67
CA TRP A 46 8.55 -22.23 1.29
C TRP A 46 7.42 -22.22 0.25
N ARG A 47 6.17 -22.11 0.69
CA ARG A 47 4.97 -22.27 -0.14
C ARG A 47 4.56 -21.03 -0.91
N VAL A 48 5.21 -19.89 -0.72
CA VAL A 48 4.82 -18.65 -1.41
C VAL A 48 5.54 -18.58 -2.76
N PRO A 49 4.84 -18.78 -3.89
CA PRO A 49 5.45 -18.79 -5.21
C PRO A 49 5.57 -17.35 -5.72
N LYS A 50 6.82 -16.89 -5.90
CA LYS A 50 7.21 -15.60 -6.52
C LYS A 50 6.79 -14.38 -5.69
N GLY A 51 7.72 -13.47 -5.42
CA GLY A 51 7.51 -12.27 -4.58
C GLY A 51 6.49 -11.23 -5.08
N ASP A 52 5.54 -11.64 -5.92
CA ASP A 52 4.49 -10.82 -6.53
C ASP A 52 3.19 -10.95 -5.72
N VAL A 53 3.24 -10.56 -4.44
CA VAL A 53 2.05 -10.44 -3.58
C VAL A 53 1.51 -9.00 -3.63
N PRO A 54 0.18 -8.78 -3.49
CA PRO A 54 -0.86 -9.72 -3.04
C PRO A 54 -1.31 -10.74 -4.10
N VAL A 55 -1.63 -11.95 -3.63
CA VAL A 55 -2.25 -13.02 -4.44
C VAL A 55 -3.55 -13.48 -3.78
N LEU A 56 -4.65 -13.45 -4.52
CA LEU A 56 -5.93 -14.02 -4.12
C LEU A 56 -6.04 -15.45 -4.65
N ILE A 57 -6.40 -16.36 -3.77
CA ILE A 57 -6.71 -17.76 -4.09
C ILE A 57 -8.18 -17.98 -3.73
N SER A 58 -8.95 -18.44 -4.71
CA SER A 58 -10.34 -18.83 -4.49
C SER A 58 -10.63 -20.06 -5.35
N GLU A 59 -10.92 -21.18 -4.68
CA GLU A 59 -10.99 -22.51 -5.33
C GLU A 59 -9.69 -22.78 -6.13
N ASP A 60 -9.81 -22.99 -7.45
CA ASP A 60 -8.68 -23.23 -8.35
C ASP A 60 -8.18 -21.96 -9.07
N ILE A 61 -8.73 -20.79 -8.71
CA ILE A 61 -8.37 -19.52 -9.35
C ILE A 61 -7.32 -18.81 -8.51
N VAL A 62 -6.16 -18.56 -9.12
CA VAL A 62 -5.08 -17.76 -8.55
C VAL A 62 -4.99 -16.44 -9.30
N ILE A 63 -5.24 -15.33 -8.60
CA ILE A 63 -5.24 -13.98 -9.18
C ILE A 63 -4.17 -13.14 -8.47
N SER A 64 -3.23 -12.62 -9.24
CA SER A 64 -2.28 -11.60 -8.79
C SER A 64 -2.67 -10.23 -9.34
N GLN A 65 -2.11 -9.17 -8.74
CA GLN A 65 -2.35 -7.74 -9.01
C GLN A 65 -3.64 -7.18 -8.38
N PRO A 66 -3.56 -6.08 -7.61
CA PRO A 66 -4.72 -5.48 -6.92
C PRO A 66 -5.90 -5.18 -7.83
N ALA A 67 -5.66 -4.57 -8.99
CA ALA A 67 -6.74 -4.21 -9.92
C ALA A 67 -7.54 -5.43 -10.39
N LYS A 68 -6.86 -6.57 -10.65
CA LYS A 68 -7.51 -7.82 -11.05
C LYS A 68 -8.26 -8.45 -9.88
N ILE A 69 -7.68 -8.42 -8.68
CA ILE A 69 -8.31 -8.92 -7.45
C ILE A 69 -9.59 -8.13 -7.13
N LEU A 70 -9.53 -6.80 -7.17
CA LEU A 70 -10.70 -5.94 -6.97
C LEU A 70 -11.79 -6.21 -8.01
N ASN A 71 -11.42 -6.36 -9.29
CA ASN A 71 -12.37 -6.71 -10.34
C ASN A 71 -13.01 -8.09 -10.14
N PHE A 72 -12.27 -9.06 -9.60
CA PHE A 72 -12.82 -10.36 -9.22
C PHE A 72 -13.84 -10.22 -8.07
N LEU A 73 -13.49 -9.48 -7.01
CA LEU A 73 -14.41 -9.21 -5.90
C LEU A 73 -15.70 -8.54 -6.36
N ARG A 74 -15.60 -7.55 -7.26
CA ARG A 74 -16.77 -6.91 -7.90
C ARG A 74 -17.67 -7.91 -8.62
N LYS A 75 -17.09 -8.86 -9.37
CA LYS A 75 -17.84 -9.93 -10.05
C LYS A 75 -18.55 -10.87 -9.07
N GLN A 76 -17.98 -11.06 -7.88
CA GLN A 76 -18.57 -11.83 -6.78
C GLN A 76 -19.59 -11.01 -5.96
N LYS A 77 -20.03 -9.84 -6.45
CA LYS A 77 -20.98 -8.92 -5.80
C LYS A 77 -20.44 -8.24 -4.53
N TYR A 78 -19.12 -8.21 -4.37
CA TYR A 78 -18.46 -7.39 -3.36
C TYR A 78 -17.94 -6.12 -4.02
N ASN A 79 -18.77 -5.08 -4.04
CA ASN A 79 -18.41 -3.80 -4.62
C ASN A 79 -18.55 -2.67 -3.58
N ALA A 80 -17.48 -1.91 -3.35
CA ALA A 80 -17.52 -0.71 -2.51
C ALA A 80 -18.07 0.53 -3.26
N ASP A 81 -18.22 0.45 -4.59
CA ASP A 81 -18.55 1.59 -5.44
C ASP A 81 -20.03 1.67 -5.85
N TYR A 82 -20.95 0.99 -5.14
CA TYR A 82 -22.36 0.89 -5.56
C TYR A 82 -23.06 2.26 -5.67
N GLU A 83 -22.70 3.20 -4.82
CA GLU A 83 -23.32 4.53 -4.75
C GLU A 83 -22.61 5.57 -5.64
N LEU A 84 -21.53 5.19 -6.33
CA LEU A 84 -20.77 6.12 -7.15
C LEU A 84 -21.48 6.45 -8.46
N SER A 85 -21.61 7.75 -8.73
CA SER A 85 -21.97 8.25 -10.05
C SER A 85 -20.88 7.96 -11.09
N ALA A 86 -21.24 7.92 -12.38
CA ALA A 86 -20.28 7.74 -13.46
C ALA A 86 -19.13 8.76 -13.43
N LYS A 87 -19.42 10.01 -13.02
CA LYS A 87 -18.41 11.06 -12.84
C LYS A 87 -17.42 10.70 -11.71
N GLN A 88 -17.93 10.27 -10.55
CA GLN A 88 -17.08 9.87 -9.44
C GLN A 88 -16.26 8.60 -9.77
N GLY A 89 -16.81 7.69 -10.59
CA GLY A 89 -16.07 6.55 -11.12
C GLY A 89 -14.89 6.99 -12.01
N ALA A 90 -15.09 7.96 -12.89
CA ALA A 90 -14.01 8.54 -13.70
C ALA A 90 -12.98 9.27 -12.81
N ASP A 91 -13.44 10.06 -11.84
CA ASP A 91 -12.57 10.73 -10.87
C ASP A 91 -11.73 9.72 -10.08
N THR A 92 -12.32 8.59 -9.68
CA THR A 92 -11.61 7.49 -8.99
C THR A 92 -10.41 7.00 -9.80
N LEU A 93 -10.62 6.72 -11.09
CA LEU A 93 -9.54 6.27 -11.97
C LEU A 93 -8.46 7.35 -12.15
N ALA A 94 -8.86 8.63 -12.26
CA ALA A 94 -7.92 9.73 -12.37
C ALA A 94 -7.05 9.88 -11.10
N TYR A 95 -7.64 9.76 -9.91
CA TYR A 95 -6.88 9.81 -8.66
C TYR A 95 -5.99 8.58 -8.44
N ILE A 96 -6.43 7.38 -8.84
CA ILE A 96 -5.58 6.18 -8.79
C ILE A 96 -4.36 6.37 -9.70
N ALA A 97 -4.57 6.85 -10.93
CA ALA A 97 -3.46 7.18 -11.84
C ALA A 97 -2.53 8.25 -11.23
N LEU A 98 -3.08 9.27 -10.57
CA LEU A 98 -2.29 10.28 -9.86
C LEU A 98 -1.42 9.69 -8.75
N LEU A 99 -1.96 8.76 -7.95
CA LEU A 99 -1.22 8.05 -6.90
C LEU A 99 -0.08 7.20 -7.49
N GLU A 100 -0.39 6.39 -8.50
CA GLU A 100 0.57 5.51 -9.15
C GLU A 100 1.70 6.29 -9.84
N GLU A 101 1.35 7.42 -10.44
CA GLU A 101 2.30 8.26 -11.17
C GLU A 101 3.11 9.11 -10.20
N LYS A 102 2.47 9.94 -9.35
CA LYS A 102 3.18 10.94 -8.53
C LYS A 102 3.64 10.43 -7.17
N LEU A 103 2.87 9.59 -6.48
CA LEU A 103 3.17 9.20 -5.10
C LEU A 103 3.99 7.90 -5.03
N LEU A 104 3.70 6.92 -5.88
CA LEU A 104 4.36 5.62 -5.87
C LEU A 104 5.89 5.70 -6.01
N PRO A 105 6.48 6.52 -6.91
CA PRO A 105 7.93 6.61 -7.03
C PRO A 105 8.59 7.07 -5.73
N ALA A 106 8.00 8.05 -5.04
CA ALA A 106 8.52 8.54 -3.76
C ALA A 106 8.36 7.50 -2.63
N LEU A 107 7.26 6.74 -2.62
CA LEU A 107 7.07 5.63 -1.69
C LEU A 107 8.14 4.55 -1.91
N LEU A 108 8.33 4.12 -3.17
CA LEU A 108 9.34 3.14 -3.53
C LEU A 108 10.74 3.62 -3.16
N HIS A 109 11.06 4.88 -3.43
CA HIS A 109 12.34 5.48 -3.06
C HIS A 109 12.55 5.42 -1.54
N THR A 110 11.58 5.89 -0.76
CA THR A 110 11.63 5.94 0.71
C THR A 110 11.87 4.55 1.32
N PHE A 111 11.22 3.51 0.80
CA PHE A 111 11.33 2.14 1.33
C PHE A 111 12.59 1.42 0.85
N TRP A 112 12.91 1.51 -0.45
CA TRP A 112 13.80 0.57 -1.12
C TRP A 112 15.10 1.16 -1.66
N VAL A 113 15.21 2.48 -1.77
CA VAL A 113 16.36 3.18 -2.36
C VAL A 113 17.09 4.03 -1.34
N GLU A 114 16.36 4.75 -0.48
CA GLU A 114 16.93 5.52 0.62
C GLU A 114 17.78 4.61 1.53
N ALA A 115 19.08 4.84 1.57
CA ALA A 115 20.06 3.90 2.11
C ALA A 115 19.86 3.66 3.62
N GLU A 116 19.55 4.73 4.35
CA GLU A 116 19.36 4.66 5.81
C GLU A 116 18.08 3.89 6.15
N ASN A 117 16.97 4.19 5.47
CA ASN A 117 15.69 3.50 5.65
C ASN A 117 15.77 2.03 5.22
N TYR A 118 16.40 1.76 4.08
CA TYR A 118 16.52 0.41 3.54
C TYR A 118 17.34 -0.50 4.45
N SER A 119 18.50 -0.03 4.91
CA SER A 119 19.43 -0.84 5.71
C SER A 119 18.95 -1.07 7.14
N SER A 120 18.30 -0.08 7.77
CA SER A 120 17.87 -0.15 9.17
C SER A 120 16.48 -0.74 9.37
N VAL A 121 15.53 -0.47 8.46
CA VAL A 121 14.11 -0.84 8.63
C VAL A 121 13.68 -1.84 7.58
N THR A 122 13.69 -1.46 6.29
CA THR A 122 13.03 -2.25 5.23
C THR A 122 13.68 -3.62 5.06
N LYS A 123 14.98 -3.68 4.76
CA LYS A 123 15.65 -4.95 4.47
C LYS A 123 15.57 -5.93 5.65
N PRO A 124 15.92 -5.56 6.90
CA PRO A 124 15.79 -6.48 8.03
C PRO A 124 14.36 -6.98 8.24
N TRP A 125 13.38 -6.09 8.12
CA TRP A 125 11.97 -6.42 8.32
C TRP A 125 11.46 -7.43 7.30
N PHE A 126 11.70 -7.19 5.99
CA PHE A 126 11.29 -8.12 4.94
C PHE A 126 12.08 -9.43 5.00
N ALA A 127 13.40 -9.38 5.22
CA ALA A 127 14.25 -10.56 5.32
C ALA A 127 13.81 -11.51 6.45
N SER A 128 13.37 -10.97 7.59
CA SER A 128 12.91 -11.79 8.74
C SER A 128 11.67 -12.63 8.46
N ARG A 129 10.89 -12.32 7.41
CA ARG A 129 9.63 -13.00 7.04
C ARG A 129 9.81 -14.01 5.90
N ILE A 130 11.01 -14.10 5.35
CA ILE A 130 11.34 -14.94 4.19
C ILE A 130 12.24 -16.09 4.65
N ALA A 131 11.98 -17.30 4.15
CA ALA A 131 12.82 -18.46 4.41
C ALA A 131 14.25 -18.28 3.88
N PHE A 132 15.23 -18.66 4.69
CA PHE A 132 16.60 -18.84 4.20
C PHE A 132 16.61 -19.93 3.11
N PRO A 133 17.31 -19.72 1.96
CA PRO A 133 18.23 -18.63 1.67
C PRO A 133 17.61 -17.45 0.90
N LEU A 134 16.31 -17.50 0.57
CA LEU A 134 15.63 -16.45 -0.20
C LEU A 134 15.68 -15.09 0.50
N SER A 135 15.74 -15.05 1.84
CA SER A 135 15.90 -13.83 2.63
C SER A 135 17.17 -13.04 2.30
N LEU A 136 18.23 -13.69 1.80
CA LEU A 136 19.47 -13.03 1.40
C LEU A 136 19.38 -12.35 0.03
N TYR A 137 18.51 -12.85 -0.85
CA TYR A 137 18.41 -12.42 -2.24
C TYR A 137 17.21 -11.52 -2.51
N LEU A 138 16.03 -11.88 -1.99
CA LEU A 138 14.76 -11.29 -2.39
C LEU A 138 14.64 -9.78 -2.06
N PRO A 139 15.04 -9.29 -0.87
CA PRO A 139 15.04 -7.85 -0.60
C PRO A 139 15.93 -7.05 -1.55
N GLY A 140 17.09 -7.61 -1.94
CA GLY A 140 17.98 -6.99 -2.91
C GLY A 140 17.37 -6.94 -4.32
N LYS A 141 16.67 -8.01 -4.73
CA LYS A 141 15.90 -8.03 -5.98
C LYS A 141 14.80 -6.96 -5.96
N MET A 142 14.03 -6.85 -4.88
CA MET A 142 12.96 -5.86 -4.73
C MET A 142 13.50 -4.42 -4.74
N SER A 143 14.64 -4.17 -4.08
CA SER A 143 15.31 -2.87 -4.13
C SER A 143 15.73 -2.48 -5.55
N ARG A 144 16.32 -3.41 -6.30
CA ARG A 144 16.70 -3.17 -7.70
C ARG A 144 15.49 -2.93 -8.60
N GLU A 145 14.40 -3.67 -8.40
CA GLU A 145 13.17 -3.47 -9.16
C GLU A 145 12.55 -2.10 -8.90
N ALA A 146 12.51 -1.67 -7.63
CA ALA A 146 12.03 -0.35 -7.24
C ALA A 146 12.85 0.77 -7.89
N LEU A 147 14.19 0.66 -7.85
CA LEU A 147 15.09 1.64 -8.49
C LEU A 147 14.88 1.66 -10.01
N ASN A 148 14.86 0.49 -10.66
CA ASN A 148 14.65 0.39 -12.10
C ASN A 148 13.32 1.04 -12.51
N ARG A 149 12.24 0.79 -11.77
CA ARG A 149 10.94 1.40 -12.02
C ARG A 149 11.00 2.92 -11.95
N ILE A 150 11.64 3.47 -10.92
CA ILE A 150 11.81 4.93 -10.77
C ILE A 150 12.61 5.49 -11.95
N LEU A 151 13.72 4.86 -12.33
CA LEU A 151 14.56 5.36 -13.42
C LEU A 151 13.86 5.29 -14.78
N LEU A 152 13.07 4.24 -15.03
CA LEU A 152 12.33 4.10 -16.28
C LEU A 152 11.20 5.12 -16.42
N THR A 153 10.55 5.52 -15.32
CA THR A 153 9.42 6.47 -15.36
C THR A 153 9.82 7.92 -15.10
N ARG A 154 10.92 8.15 -14.37
CA ARG A 154 11.35 9.48 -13.91
C ARG A 154 12.78 9.85 -14.29
N GLY A 155 13.59 8.92 -14.80
CA GLY A 155 14.99 9.19 -15.17
C GLY A 155 15.19 9.79 -16.56
N GLY A 156 14.12 10.19 -17.25
CA GLY A 156 14.19 10.79 -18.58
C GLY A 156 14.60 12.28 -18.57
N PRO A 157 14.95 12.85 -19.74
CA PRO A 157 15.24 14.27 -19.87
C PRO A 157 14.09 15.13 -19.32
N PRO A 158 14.37 16.27 -18.66
CA PRO A 158 15.67 16.95 -18.52
C PRO A 158 16.49 16.53 -17.31
N LEU A 159 16.17 15.41 -16.65
CA LEU A 159 16.86 14.96 -15.44
C LEU A 159 18.12 14.20 -15.82
N TYR A 160 19.29 14.60 -15.29
CA TYR A 160 20.59 14.02 -15.63
C TYR A 160 21.27 13.32 -14.44
N SER A 161 20.79 13.57 -13.22
CA SER A 161 21.34 12.97 -11.99
C SER A 161 20.28 12.30 -11.12
N LEU A 162 20.70 11.32 -10.32
CA LEU A 162 19.82 10.64 -9.34
C LEU A 162 19.23 11.62 -8.32
N ALA A 163 20.00 12.63 -7.91
CA ALA A 163 19.56 13.64 -6.96
C ALA A 163 18.45 14.54 -7.55
N GLU A 164 18.51 14.86 -8.84
CA GLU A 164 17.43 15.61 -9.52
C GLU A 164 16.15 14.77 -9.62
N VAL A 165 16.29 13.47 -9.97
CA VAL A 165 15.17 12.52 -10.00
C VAL A 165 14.54 12.42 -8.62
N GLU A 166 15.35 12.23 -7.58
CA GLU A 166 14.92 12.20 -6.18
C GLU A 166 14.16 13.47 -5.80
N ALA A 167 14.73 14.65 -6.07
CA ALA A 167 14.09 15.91 -5.76
C ALA A 167 12.75 16.07 -6.50
N GLN A 168 12.67 15.61 -7.76
CA GLN A 168 11.43 15.65 -8.54
C GLN A 168 10.36 14.73 -7.96
N ILE A 169 10.67 13.46 -7.67
CA ILE A 169 9.67 12.52 -7.14
C ILE A 169 9.12 12.97 -5.79
N TYR A 170 9.94 13.56 -4.92
CA TYR A 170 9.45 14.10 -3.65
C TYR A 170 8.63 15.37 -3.84
N ARG A 171 8.97 16.24 -4.81
CA ARG A 171 8.12 17.40 -5.16
C ARG A 171 6.74 16.95 -5.66
N ASP A 172 6.71 16.02 -6.60
CA ASP A 172 5.47 15.49 -7.19
C ASP A 172 4.62 14.77 -6.14
N ALA A 173 5.24 13.98 -5.26
CA ALA A 173 4.55 13.32 -4.17
C ALA A 173 3.92 14.33 -3.20
N LYS A 174 4.65 15.38 -2.80
CA LYS A 174 4.10 16.44 -1.93
C LYS A 174 2.93 17.17 -2.57
N GLU A 175 3.01 17.46 -3.88
CA GLU A 175 1.91 18.03 -4.64
C GLU A 175 0.69 17.11 -4.65
N CYS A 176 0.90 15.80 -4.90
CA CYS A 176 -0.14 14.79 -4.86
C CYS A 176 -0.83 14.74 -3.49
N LEU A 177 -0.06 14.71 -2.39
CA LEU A 177 -0.59 14.75 -1.03
C LEU A 177 -1.44 16.00 -0.78
N ASN A 178 -0.99 17.16 -1.24
CA ASN A 178 -1.75 18.40 -1.12
C ASN A 178 -3.06 18.36 -1.91
N LEU A 179 -3.06 17.77 -3.11
CA LEU A 179 -4.27 17.59 -3.93
C LEU A 179 -5.25 16.63 -3.26
N LEU A 180 -4.77 15.51 -2.71
CA LEU A 180 -5.58 14.55 -1.96
C LEU A 180 -6.18 15.19 -0.71
N SER A 181 -5.38 15.95 0.05
CA SER A 181 -5.86 16.67 1.22
C SER A 181 -6.94 17.71 0.85
N LYS A 182 -6.76 18.47 -0.23
CA LYS A 182 -7.77 19.39 -0.75
C LYS A 182 -9.05 18.66 -1.18
N ARG A 183 -8.91 17.50 -1.83
CA ARG A 183 -10.04 16.70 -2.30
C ARG A 183 -10.84 16.11 -1.15
N LEU A 184 -10.17 15.57 -0.13
CA LEU A 184 -10.82 15.04 1.07
C LEU A 184 -11.51 16.15 1.87
N GLY A 185 -10.84 17.31 2.00
CA GLY A 185 -11.36 18.44 2.76
C GLY A 185 -11.65 18.04 4.21
N THR A 186 -12.89 18.26 4.64
CA THR A 186 -13.40 17.89 5.97
C THR A 186 -14.15 16.55 6.01
N SER A 187 -14.41 15.95 4.83
CA SER A 187 -15.17 14.71 4.69
C SER A 187 -14.47 13.53 5.35
N GLN A 188 -15.25 12.51 5.71
CA GLN A 188 -14.68 11.26 6.25
C GLN A 188 -14.00 10.45 5.14
N PHE A 189 -14.65 10.31 3.98
CA PHE A 189 -14.15 9.62 2.80
C PHE A 189 -14.17 10.54 1.57
N PHE A 190 -13.51 10.14 0.48
CA PHE A 190 -13.30 10.98 -0.70
C PHE A 190 -14.58 11.29 -1.50
N PHE A 191 -15.64 10.48 -1.33
CA PHE A 191 -16.92 10.65 -2.03
C PHE A 191 -18.14 10.73 -1.10
N GLY A 192 -17.95 10.92 0.21
CA GLY A 192 -19.04 11.08 1.17
C GLY A 192 -18.76 10.34 2.48
N ASP A 193 -19.79 9.67 2.98
CA ASP A 193 -19.79 9.01 4.29
C ASP A 193 -19.49 7.50 4.20
N MET A 194 -19.52 6.91 3.00
CA MET A 194 -19.19 5.51 2.77
C MET A 194 -17.82 5.37 2.10
N PRO A 195 -16.99 4.41 2.53
CA PRO A 195 -15.69 4.18 1.91
C PRO A 195 -15.84 3.54 0.53
N THR A 196 -14.97 3.93 -0.39
CA THR A 196 -15.00 3.53 -1.80
C THR A 196 -13.67 2.90 -2.23
N THR A 197 -13.56 2.48 -3.49
CA THR A 197 -12.28 2.04 -4.05
C THR A 197 -11.20 3.10 -3.90
N LEU A 198 -11.52 4.38 -4.12
CA LEU A 198 -10.54 5.45 -4.01
C LEU A 198 -9.93 5.50 -2.61
N ASP A 199 -10.78 5.40 -1.58
CA ASP A 199 -10.34 5.40 -0.19
C ASP A 199 -9.39 4.22 0.10
N ALA A 200 -9.65 3.04 -0.49
CA ALA A 200 -8.80 1.86 -0.32
C ALA A 200 -7.40 2.05 -0.94
N PHE A 201 -7.34 2.67 -2.12
CA PHE A 201 -6.07 3.02 -2.77
C PHE A 201 -5.32 4.10 -2.00
N VAL A 202 -5.99 5.20 -1.64
CA VAL A 202 -5.36 6.28 -0.86
C VAL A 202 -4.82 5.74 0.46
N PHE A 203 -5.62 4.97 1.19
CA PHE A 203 -5.19 4.34 2.44
C PHE A 203 -3.98 3.42 2.25
N GLY A 204 -4.00 2.55 1.23
CA GLY A 204 -2.91 1.61 1.00
C GLY A 204 -1.56 2.30 0.73
N PHE A 205 -1.58 3.46 0.08
CA PHE A 205 -0.36 4.22 -0.19
C PHE A 205 0.07 5.09 1.00
N LEU A 206 -0.88 5.74 1.68
CA LEU A 206 -0.58 6.67 2.77
C LEU A 206 -0.19 5.97 4.07
N ALA A 207 -0.87 4.86 4.41
CA ALA A 207 -0.69 4.23 5.72
C ALA A 207 0.74 3.72 5.96
N PRO A 208 1.44 3.08 5.00
CA PRO A 208 2.85 2.70 5.16
C PRO A 208 3.77 3.90 5.38
N ILE A 209 3.59 4.99 4.62
CA ILE A 209 4.37 6.22 4.78
C ILE A 209 4.11 6.85 6.15
N TYR A 210 2.85 6.83 6.58
CA TYR A 210 2.42 7.46 7.82
C TYR A 210 2.89 6.73 9.08
N LYS A 211 2.77 5.39 9.12
CA LYS A 211 2.98 4.60 10.34
C LYS A 211 4.37 4.02 10.51
N VAL A 212 5.09 3.73 9.42
CA VAL A 212 6.43 3.12 9.55
C VAL A 212 7.42 4.13 10.14
N CYS A 213 8.21 3.68 11.11
CA CYS A 213 9.21 4.50 11.79
C CYS A 213 10.52 4.54 10.99
N PHE A 214 10.57 5.36 9.95
CA PHE A 214 11.78 5.59 9.16
C PHE A 214 12.77 6.54 9.86
N PRO A 215 14.09 6.31 9.76
CA PRO A 215 15.09 7.31 10.14
C PRO A 215 15.02 8.59 9.29
N ARG A 216 14.87 8.45 7.97
CA ARG A 216 14.68 9.56 7.03
C ARG A 216 13.19 9.77 6.77
N VAL A 217 12.67 10.91 7.22
CA VAL A 217 11.23 11.17 7.33
C VAL A 217 10.68 12.23 6.38
N GLN A 218 11.41 12.63 5.33
CA GLN A 218 11.05 13.78 4.48
C GLN A 218 9.61 13.76 3.94
N LEU A 219 9.13 12.61 3.46
CA LEU A 219 7.76 12.45 2.95
C LEU A 219 6.75 12.32 4.09
N GLN A 220 7.13 11.64 5.18
CA GLN A 220 6.30 11.45 6.35
C GLN A 220 6.04 12.77 7.09
N GLU A 221 7.02 13.66 7.18
CA GLU A 221 6.88 15.00 7.76
C GLU A 221 5.84 15.83 7.00
N HIS A 222 5.91 15.84 5.67
CA HIS A 222 4.92 16.54 4.85
C HIS A 222 3.53 15.95 5.03
N LEU A 223 3.40 14.62 5.06
CA LEU A 223 2.12 13.96 5.32
C LEU A 223 1.55 14.33 6.70
N LYS A 224 2.40 14.38 7.74
CA LYS A 224 2.00 14.78 9.10
C LYS A 224 1.51 16.23 9.20
N GLN A 225 1.91 17.11 8.28
CA GLN A 225 1.40 18.48 8.17
C GLN A 225 -0.03 18.54 7.58
N LEU A 226 -0.56 17.43 7.06
CA LEU A 226 -1.89 17.31 6.48
C LEU A 226 -2.81 16.50 7.43
N PRO A 227 -3.35 17.13 8.50
CA PRO A 227 -4.01 16.40 9.59
C PRO A 227 -5.27 15.64 9.15
N ASN A 228 -5.94 16.08 8.08
CA ASN A 228 -7.11 15.39 7.55
C ASN A 228 -6.76 14.04 6.93
N LEU A 229 -5.61 13.91 6.26
CA LEU A 229 -5.11 12.64 5.72
C LEU A 229 -4.61 11.70 6.83
N CYS A 230 -3.99 12.25 7.88
CA CYS A 230 -3.62 11.47 9.07
C CYS A 230 -4.85 10.89 9.75
N ARG A 231 -5.86 11.74 10.02
CA ARG A 231 -7.16 11.32 10.57
C ARG A 231 -7.80 10.24 9.71
N PHE A 232 -7.84 10.43 8.39
CA PHE A 232 -8.36 9.43 7.46
C PHE A 232 -7.70 8.05 7.62
N CYS A 233 -6.37 8.00 7.76
CA CYS A 233 -5.66 6.73 7.97
C CYS A 233 -5.99 6.12 9.34
N ASP A 234 -6.02 6.92 10.40
CA ASP A 234 -6.32 6.47 11.75
C ASP A 234 -7.75 5.94 11.89
N ASP A 235 -8.72 6.64 11.29
CA ASP A 235 -10.12 6.26 11.25
C ASP A 235 -10.28 4.90 10.57
N ILE A 236 -9.66 4.70 9.40
CA ILE A 236 -9.73 3.41 8.69
C ILE A 236 -9.14 2.28 9.52
N LEU A 237 -7.97 2.50 10.14
CA LEU A 237 -7.34 1.49 11.01
C LEU A 237 -8.24 1.13 12.19
N THR A 238 -8.84 2.14 12.82
CA THR A 238 -9.70 1.97 14.00
C THR A 238 -11.02 1.28 13.66
N PHE A 239 -11.69 1.70 12.59
CA PHE A 239 -13.01 1.19 12.22
C PHE A 239 -12.95 -0.19 11.56
N TYR A 240 -11.98 -0.44 10.68
CA TYR A 240 -11.97 -1.65 9.83
C TYR A 240 -10.93 -2.69 10.22
N PHE A 241 -9.84 -2.28 10.86
CA PHE A 241 -8.71 -3.17 11.11
C PHE A 241 -8.48 -3.53 12.56
N ARG A 242 -9.22 -2.93 13.52
CA ARG A 242 -9.18 -3.18 14.98
C ARG A 242 -8.10 -4.19 15.35
N LEU A 243 -6.86 -3.73 15.30
CA LEU A 243 -5.73 -4.62 15.55
C LEU A 243 -5.83 -4.96 17.03
N THR A 244 -6.26 -6.19 17.32
CA THR A 244 -6.14 -6.74 18.66
C THR A 244 -4.66 -6.71 18.96
N VAL A 245 -4.26 -5.83 19.88
CA VAL A 245 -2.93 -5.81 20.47
C VAL A 245 -2.70 -7.22 21.01
N SER A 246 -2.05 -8.06 20.21
CA SER A 246 -1.64 -9.39 20.63
C SER A 246 -0.36 -9.16 21.39
N ASP A 247 -0.46 -9.48 22.68
CA ASP A 247 0.52 -9.22 23.72
C ASP A 247 1.97 -9.49 23.33
N GLY A 248 2.84 -8.62 23.86
CA GLY A 248 4.27 -8.78 23.81
C GLY A 248 4.70 -10.15 24.32
N ARG A 249 5.45 -10.87 23.49
CA ARG A 249 6.38 -11.88 24.00
C ARG A 249 7.59 -11.13 24.56
N GLN A 250 7.63 -10.98 25.88
CA GLN A 250 8.89 -10.75 26.60
C GLN A 250 9.85 -11.90 26.27
N PRO A 251 11.13 -11.63 25.96
CA PRO A 251 12.14 -12.67 25.94
C PRO A 251 12.48 -13.03 27.38
N SER A 252 12.29 -14.32 27.71
CA SER A 252 12.92 -15.01 28.84
C SER A 252 14.42 -15.09 28.67
#